data_AF-A0A1V0RCR0-F1
#
_entry.id   AF-A0A1V0RCR0-F1
#
_cell.length_a   1.000
_cell.length_b   1.000
_cell.length_c   1.000
_cell.angle_alpha   90.00
_cell.angle_beta   90.00
_cell.angle_gamma   90.00
#
_symmetry.space_group_name_H-M   'P 1'
#
loop_
_entity.id
_entity.type
_entity.pdbx_description
1 polymer ?
#
loop_
_entity_poly.entity_id
_entity_poly.type
_entity_poly.pdbx_seq_one_letter_code
_entity_poly.pdbx_strand_id
1 'polypeptide(L)'
;MLDQHPAAMYRQGAVGTAPERTIARIWHITLDRITTLQPLAADLLRVLAWYAPDQIPATLLDGLSDPPAVNAALGLLTAYSMITPDPATGTLAVHRLVQALARTPDPDDPHRTANAIDQAREQATSQLHAALPATWDDPATWPTWRTLIPHLEALAAHAPASTDTDTTALLLRRAGNFLNNQGQLTRTIAYQQRALATMVRVLGEDHPDTLTSRNNLAYAYQSAGDLGRAIPLYEQTLTDSLRVLGEDHPLTGTFQSNLAIAIAERDGGEPGQL
;
A
#
# COMPACT_ATOMS: atom_id res chain seq x y z
N MET A 1 -15.63 -12.88 13.87
CA MET A 1 -16.81 -13.07 13.00
C MET A 1 -17.27 -11.80 12.28
N LEU A 2 -16.87 -10.58 12.69
CA LEU A 2 -17.24 -9.31 12.03
C LEU A 2 -16.31 -8.87 10.88
N ASP A 3 -15.18 -9.55 10.66
CA ASP A 3 -14.19 -9.21 9.61
C ASP A 3 -14.33 -10.02 8.31
N GLN A 4 -15.24 -11.00 8.24
CA GLN A 4 -15.24 -11.98 7.16
C GLN A 4 -16.23 -11.68 6.01
N HIS A 5 -17.19 -10.77 6.21
CA HIS A 5 -18.19 -10.45 5.18
C HIS A 5 -18.67 -8.98 5.20
N PRO A 6 -17.86 -8.00 4.79
CA PRO A 6 -18.28 -6.59 4.72
C PRO A 6 -19.49 -6.41 3.77
N ALA A 7 -19.54 -7.15 2.66
CA ALA A 7 -20.70 -7.17 1.76
C ALA A 7 -21.98 -7.72 2.42
N ALA A 8 -21.87 -8.65 3.39
CA ALA A 8 -23.02 -9.11 4.16
C ALA A 8 -23.40 -8.15 5.28
N MET A 9 -22.55 -7.22 5.71
CA MET A 9 -22.96 -6.11 6.57
C MET A 9 -23.84 -5.13 5.80
N TYR A 10 -23.46 -4.81 4.55
CA TYR A 10 -24.31 -4.07 3.60
C TYR A 10 -25.58 -4.84 3.21
N ARG A 11 -25.58 -6.18 3.29
CA ARG A 11 -26.71 -7.05 2.91
C ARG A 11 -27.56 -7.58 4.07
N GLN A 12 -27.07 -7.63 5.31
CA GLN A 12 -27.82 -7.92 6.54
C GLN A 12 -28.37 -6.64 7.20
N GLY A 13 -27.97 -5.48 6.67
CA GLY A 13 -28.88 -4.37 6.41
C GLY A 13 -29.99 -4.69 5.38
N ALA A 14 -30.40 -5.95 5.18
CA ALA A 14 -31.62 -6.30 4.46
C ALA A 14 -32.90 -5.93 5.23
N VAL A 15 -32.75 -5.35 6.43
CA VAL A 15 -33.76 -4.52 7.09
C VAL A 15 -33.36 -3.03 7.00
N GLY A 16 -32.69 -2.65 5.92
CA GLY A 16 -32.23 -1.30 5.61
C GLY A 16 -33.35 -0.49 4.97
N THR A 17 -33.61 0.66 5.55
CA THR A 17 -34.68 1.60 5.17
C THR A 17 -34.60 2.04 3.70
N ALA A 18 -35.71 2.53 3.12
CA ALA A 18 -35.80 3.07 1.75
C ALA A 18 -34.64 3.98 1.24
N PRO A 19 -33.95 4.76 2.09
CA PRO A 19 -32.76 5.55 1.72
C PRO A 19 -31.61 4.75 1.08
N GLU A 20 -31.26 3.58 1.58
CA GLU A 20 -30.06 2.85 1.12
C GLU A 20 -30.21 2.32 -0.31
N ARG A 21 -31.42 1.82 -0.64
CA ARG A 21 -31.78 1.44 -2.03
C ARG A 21 -31.76 2.64 -2.97
N THR A 22 -32.13 3.81 -2.46
CA THR A 22 -32.14 5.04 -3.25
C THR A 22 -30.71 5.49 -3.58
N ILE A 23 -29.80 5.40 -2.61
CA ILE A 23 -28.38 5.72 -2.81
C ILE A 23 -27.72 4.76 -3.82
N ALA A 24 -27.92 3.45 -3.65
CA ALA A 24 -27.38 2.45 -4.58
C ALA A 24 -27.88 2.67 -6.01
N ARG A 25 -29.18 3.00 -6.17
CA ARG A 25 -29.77 3.29 -7.48
C ARG A 25 -29.22 4.58 -8.10
N ILE A 26 -29.09 5.65 -7.31
CA ILE A 26 -28.52 6.92 -7.79
C ILE A 26 -27.06 6.72 -8.20
N TRP A 27 -26.27 5.99 -7.40
CA TRP A 27 -24.89 5.63 -7.71
C TRP A 27 -24.81 4.89 -9.05
N HIS A 28 -25.60 3.83 -9.21
CA HIS A 28 -25.61 3.02 -10.43
C HIS A 28 -25.96 3.86 -11.67
N ILE A 29 -27.03 4.66 -11.60
CA ILE A 29 -27.41 5.56 -12.72
C ILE A 29 -26.29 6.56 -13.03
N THR A 30 -25.64 7.10 -11.99
CA THR A 30 -24.57 8.09 -12.15
C THR A 30 -23.34 7.46 -12.80
N LEU A 31 -22.88 6.31 -12.31
CA LEU A 31 -21.74 5.60 -12.90
C LEU A 31 -22.02 5.07 -14.30
N ASP A 32 -23.23 4.58 -14.57
CA ASP A 32 -23.62 4.15 -15.92
C ASP A 32 -23.54 5.32 -16.91
N ARG A 33 -24.03 6.49 -16.50
CA ARG A 33 -23.94 7.71 -17.31
C ARG A 33 -22.50 8.17 -17.49
N ILE A 34 -21.69 8.20 -16.43
CA ILE A 34 -20.27 8.59 -16.50
C ILE A 34 -19.51 7.64 -17.43
N THR A 35 -19.70 6.33 -17.26
CA THR A 35 -19.02 5.30 -18.05
C THR A 35 -19.42 5.38 -19.53
N THR A 36 -20.70 5.62 -19.82
CA THR A 36 -21.19 5.79 -21.20
C THR A 36 -20.56 7.01 -21.88
N LEU A 37 -20.35 8.10 -21.13
CA LEU A 37 -19.77 9.33 -21.67
C LEU A 37 -18.24 9.24 -21.81
N GLN A 38 -17.57 8.65 -20.83
CA GLN A 38 -16.13 8.47 -20.80
C GLN A 38 -15.76 7.31 -19.86
N PRO A 39 -15.51 6.09 -20.38
CA PRO A 39 -15.18 4.92 -19.57
C PRO A 39 -14.00 5.15 -18.61
N LEU A 40 -12.98 5.90 -19.06
CA LEU A 40 -11.80 6.22 -18.26
C LEU A 40 -12.16 6.93 -16.95
N ALA A 41 -13.23 7.73 -16.91
CA ALA A 41 -13.64 8.41 -15.68
C ALA A 41 -14.03 7.42 -14.58
N ALA A 42 -14.70 6.33 -14.92
CA ALA A 42 -15.03 5.28 -13.96
C ALA A 42 -13.79 4.50 -13.50
N ASP A 43 -12.83 4.26 -14.40
CA ASP A 43 -11.53 3.66 -14.06
C ASP A 43 -10.75 4.54 -13.08
N LEU A 44 -10.60 5.83 -13.38
CA LEU A 44 -9.88 6.79 -12.52
C LEU A 44 -10.56 6.91 -11.15
N LEU A 45 -11.89 6.96 -11.09
CA LEU A 45 -12.61 7.00 -9.83
C LEU A 45 -12.32 5.77 -8.96
N ARG A 46 -12.28 4.57 -9.57
CA ARG A 46 -11.92 3.34 -8.85
C ARG A 46 -10.47 3.36 -8.37
N VAL A 47 -9.53 3.90 -9.14
CA VAL A 47 -8.13 4.06 -8.71
C VAL A 47 -8.02 5.04 -7.53
N LEU A 48 -8.61 6.24 -7.67
CA LEU A 48 -8.61 7.27 -6.62
C LEU A 48 -9.31 6.79 -5.35
N ALA A 49 -10.23 5.83 -5.46
CA ALA A 49 -10.88 5.24 -4.32
C ALA A 49 -9.90 4.51 -3.39
N TRP A 50 -8.70 4.12 -3.82
CA TRP A 50 -7.72 3.43 -2.97
C TRP A 50 -6.80 4.35 -2.16
N TYR A 51 -6.88 5.66 -2.37
CA TYR A 51 -6.05 6.63 -1.69
C TYR A 51 -6.76 7.28 -0.49
N ALA A 52 -6.01 8.06 0.30
CA ALA A 52 -6.61 8.93 1.31
C ALA A 52 -7.62 9.90 0.65
N PRO A 53 -8.69 10.33 1.35
CA PRO A 53 -9.80 11.07 0.77
C PRO A 53 -9.44 12.49 0.29
N ASP A 54 -8.36 13.07 0.80
CA ASP A 54 -7.99 14.46 0.55
C ASP A 54 -6.52 14.55 0.15
N GLN A 55 -6.14 15.65 -0.52
CA GLN A 55 -4.77 15.97 -0.95
C GLN A 55 -4.13 14.91 -1.87
N ILE A 56 -4.92 14.18 -2.66
CA ILE A 56 -4.41 13.20 -3.62
C ILE A 56 -3.66 13.95 -4.73
N PRO A 57 -2.35 13.76 -4.92
CA PRO A 57 -1.63 14.42 -6.01
C PRO A 57 -2.19 13.99 -7.36
N ALA A 58 -2.54 14.93 -8.23
CA ALA A 58 -3.03 14.61 -9.57
C ALA A 58 -1.96 13.86 -10.41
N THR A 59 -0.68 14.04 -10.09
CA THR A 59 0.46 13.32 -10.68
C THR A 59 0.41 11.81 -10.45
N LEU A 60 -0.35 11.32 -9.46
CA LEU A 60 -0.61 9.88 -9.30
C LEU A 60 -1.45 9.30 -10.45
N LEU A 61 -1.98 10.12 -11.35
CA LEU A 61 -2.71 9.68 -12.53
C LEU A 61 -1.86 9.72 -13.81
N ASP A 62 -0.60 10.17 -13.71
CA ASP A 62 0.31 10.25 -14.84
C ASP A 62 0.60 8.85 -15.41
N GLY A 63 0.55 8.73 -16.74
CA GLY A 63 0.79 7.46 -17.43
C GLY A 63 -0.40 6.49 -17.48
N LEU A 64 -1.54 6.82 -16.83
CA LEU A 64 -2.77 6.00 -16.93
C LEU A 64 -3.46 6.11 -18.30
N SER A 65 -3.36 7.26 -18.94
CA SER A 65 -3.80 7.54 -20.31
C SER A 65 -3.08 8.79 -20.82
N ASP A 66 -3.32 9.19 -22.06
CA ASP A 66 -2.89 10.49 -22.56
C ASP A 66 -3.48 11.66 -21.71
N PRO A 67 -2.72 12.75 -21.50
CA PRO A 67 -3.17 13.86 -20.65
C PRO A 67 -4.53 14.49 -21.04
N PRO A 68 -4.87 14.67 -22.33
CA PRO A 68 -6.20 15.14 -22.73
C PRO A 68 -7.34 14.22 -22.24
N ALA A 69 -7.20 12.90 -22.38
CA ALA A 69 -8.19 11.95 -21.90
C ALA A 69 -8.33 11.98 -20.37
N VAL A 70 -7.22 12.03 -19.62
CA VAL A 70 -7.24 12.16 -18.16
C VAL A 70 -7.95 13.45 -17.74
N ASN A 71 -7.62 14.58 -18.35
CA ASN A 71 -8.24 15.87 -18.05
C ASN A 71 -9.75 15.87 -18.35
N ALA A 72 -10.18 15.29 -19.48
CA ALA A 72 -11.59 15.14 -19.81
C ALA A 72 -12.34 14.27 -18.79
N ALA A 73 -11.72 13.16 -18.36
CA ALA A 73 -12.27 12.28 -17.34
C ALA A 73 -12.39 12.96 -15.97
N LEU A 74 -11.37 13.70 -15.52
CA LEU A 74 -11.42 14.48 -14.28
C LEU A 74 -12.47 15.59 -14.34
N GLY A 75 -12.60 16.27 -15.47
CA GLY A 75 -13.65 17.26 -15.70
C GLY A 75 -15.05 16.66 -15.57
N LEU A 76 -15.26 15.47 -16.14
CA LEU A 76 -16.52 14.73 -16.01
C LEU A 76 -16.81 14.34 -14.56
N LEU A 77 -15.83 13.76 -13.85
CA LEU A 77 -15.98 13.41 -12.44
C LEU A 77 -16.31 14.63 -11.57
N THR A 78 -15.70 15.78 -11.86
CA THR A 78 -15.97 17.05 -11.17
C THR A 78 -17.39 17.53 -11.45
N ALA A 79 -17.85 17.46 -12.70
CA ALA A 79 -19.21 17.85 -13.09
C ALA A 79 -20.30 17.01 -12.40
N TYR A 80 -20.00 15.75 -12.09
CA TYR A 80 -20.87 14.86 -11.31
C TYR A 80 -20.60 14.90 -9.79
N SER A 81 -19.72 15.80 -9.31
CA SER A 81 -19.34 15.90 -7.90
C SER A 81 -18.78 14.60 -7.29
N MET A 82 -18.15 13.77 -8.12
CA MET A 82 -17.45 12.56 -7.66
C MET A 82 -16.09 12.88 -7.06
N ILE A 83 -15.47 13.97 -7.52
CA ILE A 83 -14.19 14.48 -7.03
C ILE A 83 -14.27 16.01 -6.88
N THR A 84 -13.37 16.56 -6.07
CA THR A 84 -13.15 18.00 -5.93
C THR A 84 -11.68 18.29 -6.25
N PRO A 85 -11.37 18.95 -7.39
CA PRO A 85 -10.00 19.37 -7.68
C PRO A 85 -9.65 20.64 -6.88
N ASP A 86 -8.38 20.72 -6.46
CA ASP A 86 -7.75 21.93 -5.96
C ASP A 86 -6.62 22.35 -6.93
N PRO A 87 -6.90 23.26 -7.88
CA PRO A 87 -5.91 23.71 -8.85
C PRO A 87 -4.71 24.44 -8.23
N ALA A 88 -4.85 25.02 -7.03
CA ALA A 88 -3.77 25.77 -6.40
C ALA A 88 -2.65 24.84 -5.91
N THR A 89 -3.02 23.65 -5.46
CA THR A 89 -2.08 22.64 -4.96
C THR A 89 -1.84 21.49 -5.94
N GLY A 90 -2.63 21.40 -7.03
CA GLY A 90 -2.57 20.29 -7.97
C GLY A 90 -3.05 18.97 -7.37
N THR A 91 -3.99 19.05 -6.42
CA THR A 91 -4.52 17.88 -5.70
C THR A 91 -5.99 17.63 -5.97
N LEU A 92 -6.47 16.44 -5.61
CA LEU A 92 -7.84 16.00 -5.71
C LEU A 92 -8.34 15.54 -4.34
N ALA A 93 -9.64 15.70 -4.11
CA ALA A 93 -10.35 15.06 -3.01
C ALA A 93 -11.46 14.16 -3.54
N VAL A 94 -11.72 13.04 -2.86
CA VAL A 94 -12.82 12.12 -3.11
C VAL A 94 -13.55 11.88 -1.80
N HIS A 95 -14.87 12.05 -1.81
CA HIS A 95 -15.66 11.84 -0.61
C HIS A 95 -15.57 10.38 -0.14
N ARG A 96 -15.41 10.15 1.18
CA ARG A 96 -15.19 8.81 1.75
C ARG A 96 -16.28 7.80 1.38
N LEU A 97 -17.54 8.23 1.27
CA LEU A 97 -18.64 7.36 0.81
C LEU A 97 -18.46 6.91 -0.63
N VAL A 98 -18.03 7.82 -1.52
CA VAL A 98 -17.75 7.51 -2.94
C VAL A 98 -16.61 6.49 -3.02
N GLN A 99 -15.55 6.68 -2.24
CA GLN A 99 -14.44 5.71 -2.17
C GLN A 99 -14.89 4.35 -1.61
N ALA A 100 -15.72 4.34 -0.56
CA ALA A 100 -16.24 3.11 0.03
C ALA A 100 -17.09 2.32 -0.97
N LEU A 101 -17.99 3.00 -1.69
CA LEU A 101 -18.81 2.38 -2.74
C LEU A 101 -17.93 1.83 -3.86
N ALA A 102 -16.99 2.63 -4.39
CA ALA A 102 -16.12 2.22 -5.48
C ALA A 102 -15.20 1.02 -5.14
N ARG A 103 -14.86 0.82 -3.86
CA ARG A 103 -14.04 -0.32 -3.39
C ARG A 103 -14.85 -1.57 -3.00
N THR A 104 -16.18 -1.47 -2.90
CA THR A 104 -17.02 -2.58 -2.41
C THR A 104 -17.67 -3.30 -3.58
N PRO A 105 -17.35 -4.60 -3.81
CA PRO A 105 -17.95 -5.35 -4.89
C PRO A 105 -19.47 -5.47 -4.75
N ASP A 106 -20.16 -5.37 -5.86
CA ASP A 106 -21.60 -5.57 -5.95
C ASP A 106 -21.93 -6.42 -7.20
N PRO A 107 -22.46 -7.65 -7.02
CA PRO A 107 -22.78 -8.54 -8.13
C PRO A 107 -23.79 -7.96 -9.13
N ASP A 108 -24.64 -7.03 -8.71
CA ASP A 108 -25.69 -6.44 -9.55
C ASP A 108 -25.22 -5.14 -10.23
N ASP A 109 -23.99 -4.68 -9.96
CA ASP A 109 -23.44 -3.45 -10.51
C ASP A 109 -22.24 -3.75 -11.45
N PRO A 110 -22.38 -3.55 -12.77
CA PRO A 110 -21.31 -3.84 -13.73
C PRO A 110 -20.06 -2.98 -13.52
N HIS A 111 -20.16 -1.87 -12.80
CA HIS A 111 -19.01 -0.99 -12.51
C HIS A 111 -18.25 -1.37 -11.23
N ARG A 112 -18.81 -2.27 -10.41
CA ARG A 112 -18.23 -2.72 -9.12
C ARG A 112 -18.04 -4.24 -9.09
N THR A 113 -17.59 -4.79 -10.20
CA THR A 113 -17.15 -6.20 -10.23
C THR A 113 -15.87 -6.37 -9.40
N ALA A 114 -15.67 -7.55 -8.81
CA ALA A 114 -14.46 -7.85 -8.06
C ALA A 114 -13.19 -7.61 -8.91
N ASN A 115 -13.20 -8.05 -10.17
CA ASN A 115 -12.08 -7.86 -11.09
C ASN A 115 -11.77 -6.37 -11.35
N ALA A 116 -12.78 -5.52 -11.57
CA ALA A 116 -12.57 -4.09 -11.79
C ALA A 116 -12.01 -3.37 -10.56
N ILE A 117 -12.37 -3.84 -9.36
CA ILE A 117 -11.89 -3.33 -8.08
C ILE A 117 -10.44 -3.78 -7.84
N ASP A 118 -10.12 -5.04 -8.14
CA ASP A 118 -8.77 -5.60 -8.04
C ASP A 118 -7.80 -4.90 -9.00
N GLN A 119 -8.19 -4.74 -10.27
CA GLN A 119 -7.42 -3.99 -11.26
C GLN A 119 -7.16 -2.55 -10.82
N ALA A 120 -8.17 -1.88 -10.27
CA ALA A 120 -8.00 -0.51 -9.78
C ALA A 120 -7.06 -0.43 -8.57
N ARG A 121 -7.08 -1.43 -7.67
CA ARG A 121 -6.15 -1.53 -6.54
C ARG A 121 -4.72 -1.72 -7.02
N GLU A 122 -4.52 -2.63 -7.97
CA GLU A 122 -3.20 -2.90 -8.56
C GLU A 122 -2.65 -1.66 -9.25
N GLN A 123 -3.48 -0.97 -10.04
CA GLN A 123 -3.08 0.29 -10.67
C GLN A 123 -2.72 1.36 -9.62
N ALA A 124 -3.52 1.52 -8.57
CA ALA A 124 -3.22 2.46 -7.49
C ALA A 124 -1.90 2.13 -6.77
N THR A 125 -1.63 0.84 -6.57
CA THR A 125 -0.38 0.35 -5.99
C THR A 125 0.81 0.70 -6.88
N SER A 126 0.70 0.44 -8.18
CA SER A 126 1.74 0.73 -9.17
C SER A 126 2.04 2.22 -9.30
N GLN A 127 1.00 3.07 -9.32
CA GLN A 127 1.17 4.53 -9.37
C GLN A 127 1.88 5.06 -8.12
N LEU A 128 1.50 4.60 -6.92
CA LEU A 128 2.22 4.95 -5.69
C LEU A 128 3.68 4.47 -5.74
N HIS A 129 3.90 3.23 -6.18
CA HIS A 129 5.25 2.67 -6.27
C HIS A 129 6.15 3.48 -7.22
N ALA A 130 5.61 3.90 -8.37
CA ALA A 130 6.31 4.72 -9.35
C ALA A 130 6.57 6.15 -8.86
N ALA A 131 5.63 6.73 -8.09
CA ALA A 131 5.76 8.08 -7.56
C ALA A 131 6.71 8.20 -6.35
N LEU A 132 6.98 7.08 -5.66
CA LEU A 132 7.88 7.09 -4.50
C LEU A 132 9.34 7.37 -4.91
N PRO A 133 10.04 8.28 -4.22
CA PRO A 133 11.46 8.54 -4.45
C PRO A 133 12.32 7.28 -4.25
N ALA A 134 13.37 7.13 -5.06
CA ALA A 134 14.27 5.97 -4.99
C ALA A 134 14.95 5.84 -3.61
N THR A 135 15.31 6.97 -3.01
CA THR A 135 15.94 7.07 -1.69
C THR A 135 14.93 7.53 -0.64
N TRP A 136 15.10 7.03 0.59
CA TRP A 136 14.28 7.41 1.76
C TRP A 136 15.11 8.14 2.83
N ASP A 137 16.43 8.02 2.73
CA ASP A 137 17.45 8.54 3.64
C ASP A 137 17.92 9.95 3.25
N ASP A 138 17.66 10.39 2.02
CA ASP A 138 17.94 11.76 1.57
C ASP A 138 16.84 12.74 2.02
N PRO A 139 17.14 13.75 2.87
CA PRO A 139 16.18 14.75 3.31
C PRO A 139 15.46 15.52 2.19
N ALA A 140 16.07 15.65 1.01
CA ALA A 140 15.45 16.30 -0.13
C ALA A 140 14.20 15.56 -0.64
N THR A 141 14.12 14.24 -0.40
CA THR A 141 12.98 13.40 -0.82
C THR A 141 11.84 13.35 0.19
N TRP A 142 12.10 13.76 1.44
CA TRP A 142 11.14 13.63 2.54
C TRP A 142 9.81 14.34 2.31
N PRO A 143 9.74 15.53 1.68
CA PRO A 143 8.45 16.15 1.37
C PRO A 143 7.56 15.25 0.51
N THR A 144 8.10 14.62 -0.54
CA THR A 144 7.37 13.70 -1.40
C THR A 144 6.89 12.47 -0.62
N TRP A 145 7.75 11.89 0.21
CA TRP A 145 7.35 10.79 1.10
C TRP A 145 6.20 11.19 2.02
N ARG A 146 6.28 12.36 2.68
CA ARG A 146 5.22 12.84 3.59
C ARG A 146 3.90 13.08 2.86
N THR A 147 3.94 13.52 1.60
CA THR A 147 2.74 13.63 0.76
C THR A 147 2.14 12.26 0.43
N LEU A 148 2.96 11.24 0.14
CA LEU A 148 2.46 9.95 -0.36
C LEU A 148 2.09 8.94 0.74
N ILE A 149 2.67 9.04 1.93
CA ILE A 149 2.44 8.11 3.04
C ILE A 149 0.94 7.96 3.40
N PRO A 150 0.13 9.03 3.54
CA PRO A 150 -1.28 8.88 3.85
C PRO A 150 -2.05 8.06 2.81
N HIS A 151 -1.68 8.16 1.53
CA HIS A 151 -2.34 7.40 0.45
C HIS A 151 -1.93 5.92 0.46
N LEU A 152 -0.67 5.63 0.78
CA LEU A 152 -0.19 4.27 1.00
C LEU A 152 -0.85 3.63 2.22
N GLU A 153 -1.01 4.39 3.31
CA GLU A 153 -1.73 3.95 4.51
C GLU A 153 -3.17 3.59 4.20
N ALA A 154 -3.88 4.45 3.47
CA ALA A 154 -5.26 4.20 3.04
C ALA A 154 -5.33 2.92 2.18
N LEU A 155 -4.43 2.76 1.22
CA LEU A 155 -4.36 1.57 0.37
C LEU A 155 -4.16 0.30 1.21
N ALA A 156 -3.17 0.32 2.11
CA ALA A 156 -2.87 -0.81 2.98
C ALA A 156 -4.01 -1.12 3.97
N ALA A 157 -4.68 -0.10 4.50
CA ALA A 157 -5.78 -0.28 5.45
C ALA A 157 -7.03 -0.89 4.81
N HIS A 158 -7.28 -0.61 3.52
CA HIS A 158 -8.46 -1.08 2.83
C HIS A 158 -8.24 -2.38 2.03
N ALA A 159 -7.00 -2.70 1.66
CA ALA A 159 -6.69 -3.92 0.93
C ALA A 159 -6.43 -5.10 1.90
N PRO A 160 -7.17 -6.22 1.79
CA PRO A 160 -6.86 -7.43 2.54
C PRO A 160 -5.45 -7.94 2.19
N ALA A 161 -4.66 -8.35 3.19
CA ALA A 161 -3.29 -8.83 2.96
C ALA A 161 -3.19 -10.05 2.02
N SER A 162 -4.27 -10.85 1.92
CA SER A 162 -4.37 -11.96 0.96
C SER A 162 -4.36 -11.52 -0.50
N THR A 163 -4.68 -10.25 -0.77
CA THR A 163 -4.74 -9.65 -2.11
C THR A 163 -3.46 -8.90 -2.49
N ASP A 164 -2.47 -8.85 -1.59
CA ASP A 164 -1.21 -8.16 -1.85
C ASP A 164 -0.44 -8.84 -3.00
N THR A 165 0.20 -8.03 -3.82
CA THR A 165 1.13 -8.49 -4.86
C THR A 165 2.59 -8.29 -4.41
N ASP A 166 3.53 -8.77 -5.20
CA ASP A 166 4.95 -8.43 -5.07
C ASP A 166 5.15 -6.89 -5.05
N THR A 167 4.43 -6.17 -5.90
CA THR A 167 4.45 -4.69 -5.95
C THR A 167 3.93 -4.08 -4.65
N THR A 168 2.86 -4.64 -4.07
CA THR A 168 2.39 -4.22 -2.75
C THR A 168 3.44 -4.46 -1.67
N ALA A 169 4.11 -5.61 -1.68
CA ALA A 169 5.18 -5.90 -0.72
C ALA A 169 6.38 -4.95 -0.87
N LEU A 170 6.79 -4.65 -2.11
CA LEU A 170 7.84 -3.66 -2.39
C LEU A 170 7.44 -2.26 -1.90
N LEU A 171 6.19 -1.86 -2.13
CA LEU A 171 5.64 -0.59 -1.67
C LEU A 171 5.68 -0.48 -0.14
N LEU A 172 5.17 -1.49 0.57
CA LEU A 172 5.17 -1.55 2.04
C LEU A 172 6.59 -1.57 2.61
N ARG A 173 7.51 -2.34 2.00
CA ARG A 173 8.91 -2.40 2.41
C ARG A 173 9.59 -1.03 2.31
N ARG A 174 9.43 -0.33 1.19
CA ARG A 174 10.01 1.01 0.99
C ARG A 174 9.43 2.02 1.98
N ALA A 175 8.11 1.98 2.23
CA ALA A 175 7.48 2.82 3.24
C ALA A 175 7.95 2.48 4.66
N GLY A 176 8.11 1.20 4.98
CA GLY A 176 8.69 0.75 6.24
C GLY A 176 10.08 1.33 6.47
N ASN A 177 10.94 1.34 5.46
CA ASN A 177 12.28 1.95 5.56
C ASN A 177 12.21 3.45 5.86
N PHE A 178 11.37 4.19 5.12
CA PHE A 178 11.17 5.62 5.39
C PHE A 178 10.63 5.85 6.81
N LEU A 179 9.62 5.09 7.25
CA LEU A 179 9.04 5.21 8.58
C LEU A 179 10.05 4.88 9.69
N ASN A 180 10.95 3.93 9.46
CA ASN A 180 12.05 3.62 10.38
C ASN A 180 12.98 4.83 10.56
N ASN A 181 13.37 5.46 9.44
CA ASN A 181 14.19 6.67 9.47
C ASN A 181 13.50 7.83 10.21
N GLN A 182 12.17 7.90 10.15
CA GLN A 182 11.37 8.87 10.89
C GLN A 182 11.04 8.43 12.34
N GLY A 183 11.59 7.31 12.83
CA GLY A 183 11.39 6.80 14.19
C GLY A 183 10.02 6.18 14.46
N GLN A 184 9.22 5.90 13.43
CA GLN A 184 7.86 5.36 13.56
C GLN A 184 7.84 3.82 13.63
N LEU A 185 8.54 3.28 14.63
CA LEU A 185 8.90 1.87 14.75
C LEU A 185 7.72 0.89 14.71
N THR A 186 6.60 1.20 15.37
CA THR A 186 5.40 0.33 15.35
C THR A 186 4.87 0.13 13.94
N ARG A 187 4.81 1.22 13.15
CA ARG A 187 4.35 1.17 11.76
C ARG A 187 5.37 0.47 10.87
N THR A 188 6.66 0.72 11.10
CA THR A 188 7.76 0.00 10.42
C THR A 188 7.59 -1.51 10.56
N ILE A 189 7.49 -2.01 11.79
CA ILE A 189 7.39 -3.45 12.04
C ILE A 189 6.15 -4.04 11.36
N ALA A 190 4.98 -3.38 11.47
CA ALA A 190 3.76 -3.84 10.82
C ALA A 190 3.91 -3.96 9.29
N TYR A 191 4.55 -2.98 8.64
CA TYR A 191 4.77 -3.01 7.20
C TYR A 191 5.81 -4.02 6.77
N GLN A 192 6.92 -4.17 7.50
CA GLN A 192 7.93 -5.18 7.18
C GLN A 192 7.40 -6.61 7.38
N GLN A 193 6.57 -6.84 8.41
CA GLN A 193 5.91 -8.14 8.61
C GLN A 193 4.95 -8.47 7.45
N ARG A 194 4.11 -7.52 7.05
CA ARG A 194 3.17 -7.72 5.94
C ARG A 194 3.93 -7.92 4.62
N ALA A 195 4.95 -7.12 4.35
CA ALA A 195 5.79 -7.28 3.17
C ALA A 195 6.47 -8.65 3.12
N LEU A 196 7.07 -9.10 4.24
CA LEU A 196 7.69 -10.43 4.32
C LEU A 196 6.68 -11.56 4.09
N ALA A 197 5.52 -11.51 4.75
CA ALA A 197 4.47 -12.51 4.57
C ALA A 197 4.01 -12.61 3.11
N THR A 198 3.86 -11.46 2.44
CA THR A 198 3.53 -11.40 1.02
C THR A 198 4.65 -11.95 0.13
N MET A 199 5.91 -11.60 0.38
CA MET A 199 7.04 -12.11 -0.41
C MET A 199 7.20 -13.63 -0.26
N VAL A 200 7.06 -14.17 0.95
CA VAL A 200 7.06 -15.63 1.19
C VAL A 200 5.94 -16.30 0.37
N ARG A 201 4.73 -15.74 0.39
CA ARG A 201 3.58 -16.30 -0.34
C ARG A 201 3.76 -16.25 -1.86
N VAL A 202 4.30 -15.16 -2.40
CA VAL A 202 4.35 -14.90 -3.86
C VAL A 202 5.62 -15.47 -4.50
N LEU A 203 6.77 -15.38 -3.83
CA LEU A 203 8.08 -15.72 -4.39
C LEU A 203 8.73 -16.96 -3.73
N GLY A 204 8.25 -17.36 -2.55
CA GLY A 204 8.84 -18.43 -1.75
C GLY A 204 9.93 -17.95 -0.78
N GLU A 205 10.32 -18.83 0.15
CA GLU A 205 11.24 -18.50 1.25
C GLU A 205 12.68 -18.22 0.79
N ASP A 206 13.12 -18.88 -0.28
CA ASP A 206 14.50 -18.84 -0.78
C ASP A 206 14.75 -17.67 -1.75
N HIS A 207 13.70 -16.95 -2.17
CA HIS A 207 13.86 -15.88 -3.13
C HIS A 207 14.70 -14.72 -2.55
N PRO A 208 15.65 -14.12 -3.31
CA PRO A 208 16.49 -13.02 -2.83
C PRO A 208 15.72 -11.84 -2.20
N ASP A 209 14.57 -11.48 -2.76
CA ASP A 209 13.71 -10.43 -2.21
C ASP A 209 13.02 -10.82 -0.89
N THR A 210 12.72 -12.12 -0.70
CA THR A 210 12.20 -12.65 0.56
C THR A 210 13.28 -12.58 1.64
N LEU A 211 14.50 -12.98 1.32
CA LEU A 211 15.66 -12.86 2.23
C LEU A 211 15.92 -11.40 2.61
N THR A 212 15.89 -10.50 1.63
CA THR A 212 16.05 -9.06 1.87
C THR A 212 14.92 -8.52 2.77
N SER A 213 13.68 -8.96 2.57
CA SER A 213 12.55 -8.56 3.40
C SER A 213 12.67 -9.08 4.84
N ARG A 214 13.21 -10.30 5.03
CA ARG A 214 13.49 -10.86 6.36
C ARG A 214 14.59 -10.07 7.08
N ASN A 215 15.68 -9.74 6.38
CA ASN A 215 16.73 -8.85 6.92
C ASN A 215 16.16 -7.48 7.31
N ASN A 216 15.27 -6.90 6.51
CA ASN A 216 14.67 -5.60 6.84
C ASN A 216 13.73 -5.66 8.05
N LEU A 217 13.03 -6.77 8.27
CA LEU A 217 12.26 -6.99 9.50
C LEU A 217 13.18 -7.14 10.72
N ALA A 218 14.29 -7.86 10.58
CA ALA A 218 15.32 -7.95 11.62
C ALA A 218 15.88 -6.56 11.98
N TYR A 219 16.19 -5.75 10.97
CA TYR A 219 16.61 -4.36 11.15
C TYR A 219 15.56 -3.47 11.82
N ALA A 220 14.27 -3.68 11.52
CA ALA A 220 13.19 -2.97 12.20
C ALA A 220 13.10 -3.33 13.69
N TYR A 221 13.29 -4.61 14.05
CA TYR A 221 13.36 -5.03 15.45
C TYR A 221 14.59 -4.47 16.16
N GLN A 222 15.75 -4.50 15.50
CA GLN A 222 16.98 -3.90 16.01
C GLN A 222 16.80 -2.40 16.29
N SER A 223 16.23 -1.66 15.32
CA SER A 223 15.94 -0.22 15.47
C SER A 223 14.96 0.07 16.62
N ALA A 224 14.14 -0.91 16.99
CA ALA A 224 13.25 -0.84 18.16
C ALA A 224 13.88 -1.32 19.47
N GLY A 225 15.18 -1.66 19.47
CA GLY A 225 15.91 -2.19 20.62
C GLY A 225 15.61 -3.65 20.93
N ASP A 226 14.86 -4.35 20.07
CA ASP A 226 14.48 -5.75 20.28
C ASP A 226 15.48 -6.69 19.61
N LEU A 227 16.68 -6.75 20.19
CA LEU A 227 17.76 -7.62 19.70
C LEU A 227 17.39 -9.12 19.81
N GLY A 228 16.51 -9.47 20.75
CA GLY A 228 16.02 -10.84 20.95
C GLY A 228 15.23 -11.37 19.75
N ARG A 229 14.48 -10.51 19.05
CA ARG A 229 13.83 -10.87 17.78
C ARG A 229 14.69 -10.59 16.55
N ALA A 230 15.56 -9.59 16.59
CA ALA A 230 16.38 -9.21 15.46
C ALA A 230 17.44 -10.26 15.11
N ILE A 231 18.24 -10.70 16.09
CA ILE A 231 19.41 -11.57 15.85
C ILE A 231 19.00 -12.92 15.23
N PRO A 232 17.99 -13.65 15.73
CA PRO A 232 17.59 -14.92 15.12
C PRO A 232 17.15 -14.78 13.66
N LEU A 233 16.49 -13.66 13.31
CA LEU A 233 16.09 -13.39 11.92
C LEU A 233 17.30 -13.08 11.04
N TYR A 234 18.28 -12.34 11.54
CA TYR A 234 19.54 -12.11 10.82
C TYR A 234 20.32 -13.41 10.60
N GLU A 235 20.48 -14.25 11.64
CA GLU A 235 21.15 -15.55 11.55
C GLU A 235 20.49 -16.48 10.54
N GLN A 236 19.15 -16.57 10.58
CA GLN A 236 18.38 -17.34 9.60
C GLN A 236 18.58 -16.79 8.19
N THR A 237 18.49 -15.47 8.01
CA THR A 237 18.66 -14.84 6.69
C THR A 237 20.05 -15.10 6.11
N LEU A 238 21.10 -15.01 6.94
CA LEU A 238 22.47 -15.27 6.52
C LEU A 238 22.68 -16.76 6.16
N THR A 239 22.14 -17.67 6.97
CA THR A 239 22.23 -19.11 6.70
C THR A 239 21.59 -19.45 5.36
N ASP A 240 20.39 -18.92 5.10
CA ASP A 240 19.69 -19.14 3.83
C ASP A 240 20.41 -18.45 2.66
N SER A 241 20.95 -17.24 2.85
CA SER A 241 21.67 -16.54 1.77
C SER A 241 22.96 -17.27 1.39
N LEU A 242 23.69 -17.84 2.35
CA LEU A 242 24.87 -18.65 2.08
C LEU A 242 24.52 -19.90 1.26
N ARG A 243 23.41 -20.57 1.60
CA ARG A 243 22.93 -21.75 0.88
C ARG A 243 22.45 -21.42 -0.54
N VAL A 244 21.71 -20.34 -0.71
CA VAL A 244 21.01 -20.02 -1.97
C VAL A 244 21.86 -19.16 -2.91
N LEU A 245 22.54 -18.14 -2.38
CA LEU A 245 23.27 -17.13 -3.16
C LEU A 245 24.78 -17.35 -3.15
N GLY A 246 25.31 -18.05 -2.15
CA GLY A 246 26.74 -18.24 -1.93
C GLY A 246 27.37 -17.10 -1.11
N GLU A 247 28.62 -17.32 -0.72
CA GLU A 247 29.41 -16.43 0.15
C GLU A 247 29.77 -15.10 -0.54
N ASP A 248 30.16 -15.16 -1.81
CA ASP A 248 30.62 -13.99 -2.58
C ASP A 248 29.49 -13.06 -3.07
N HIS A 249 28.22 -13.41 -2.78
CA HIS A 249 27.10 -12.61 -3.23
C HIS A 249 26.96 -11.31 -2.40
N PRO A 250 26.75 -10.13 -3.03
CA PRO A 250 26.69 -8.84 -2.31
C PRO A 250 25.65 -8.79 -1.18
N LEU A 251 24.50 -9.43 -1.36
CA LEU A 251 23.47 -9.53 -0.31
C LEU A 251 23.96 -10.34 0.90
N THR A 252 24.71 -11.42 0.70
CA THR A 252 25.28 -12.21 1.81
C THR A 252 26.19 -11.34 2.67
N GLY A 253 27.08 -10.56 2.05
CA GLY A 253 27.94 -9.62 2.77
C GLY A 253 27.16 -8.52 3.53
N THR A 254 26.05 -8.05 2.97
CA THR A 254 25.14 -7.11 3.64
C THR A 254 24.50 -7.74 4.88
N PHE A 255 24.00 -8.97 4.78
CA PHE A 255 23.38 -9.68 5.90
C PHE A 255 24.39 -10.02 7.00
N GLN A 256 25.61 -10.41 6.64
CA GLN A 256 26.72 -10.59 7.59
C GLN A 256 27.01 -9.31 8.37
N SER A 257 27.11 -8.18 7.66
CA SER A 257 27.41 -6.88 8.28
C SER A 257 26.31 -6.47 9.27
N ASN A 258 25.04 -6.62 8.90
CA ASN A 258 23.92 -6.29 9.79
C ASN A 258 23.88 -7.18 11.04
N LEU A 259 24.10 -8.49 10.88
CA LEU A 259 24.19 -9.42 12.00
C LEU A 259 25.33 -9.05 12.95
N ALA A 260 26.51 -8.73 12.41
CA ALA A 260 27.67 -8.34 13.21
C ALA A 260 27.40 -7.06 14.03
N ILE A 261 26.72 -6.07 13.44
CA ILE A 261 26.32 -4.84 14.15
C ILE A 261 25.35 -5.18 15.29
N ALA A 262 24.33 -6.01 15.03
CA ALA A 262 23.35 -6.38 16.05
C ALA A 262 23.97 -7.18 17.22
N ILE A 263 24.94 -8.06 16.93
CA ILE A 263 25.70 -8.78 17.96
C ILE A 263 26.56 -7.81 18.78
N ALA A 264 27.26 -6.87 18.13
CA ALA A 264 28.07 -5.88 18.84
C ALA A 264 27.22 -4.97 19.74
N GLU A 265 26.01 -4.59 19.30
CA GLU A 265 25.05 -3.83 20.12
C GLU A 265 24.58 -4.62 21.35
N ARG A 266 24.32 -5.93 21.18
CA ARG A 266 23.96 -6.82 22.30
C ARG A 266 25.10 -6.88 23.32
N ASP A 267 26.31 -7.14 22.86
CA ASP A 267 27.47 -7.37 23.72
C ASP A 267 27.97 -6.06 24.37
N GLY A 268 27.80 -4.91 23.71
CA GLY A 268 28.05 -3.58 24.27
C GLY A 268 26.95 -3.08 25.22
N GLY A 269 25.78 -3.71 25.19
CA GLY A 269 24.61 -3.40 26.03
C GLY A 269 24.53 -4.16 27.35
N GLU A 270 25.48 -5.06 27.66
CA GLU A 270 25.59 -5.74 28.96
C GLU A 270 26.61 -5.04 29.91
N PRO A 271 26.22 -4.00 30.67
CA PRO A 271 26.98 -3.63 31.85
C PRO A 271 26.68 -4.61 32.99
N GLY A 272 27.61 -5.53 33.24
CA GLY A 272 27.82 -6.27 34.50
C GLY A 272 26.59 -6.61 35.34
N GLN A 273 26.05 -7.82 35.15
CA GLN A 273 25.43 -8.56 36.25
C GLN A 273 26.46 -9.55 36.81
N LEU A 274 27.27 -9.05 37.74
CA LEU A 274 28.00 -9.83 38.75
C LEU A 274 27.78 -9.16 40.11
#